data_AF-A0A2R6NXM3-F1
#
_entry.id   AF-A0A2R6NXM3-F1
#
_cell.length_a   1.000
_cell.length_b   1.000
_cell.length_c   1.000
_cell.angle_alpha   90.00
_cell.angle_beta   90.00
_cell.angle_gamma   90.00
#
_symmetry.space_group_name_H-M   'P 1'
#
loop_
_entity.id
_entity.type
_entity.pdbx_description
1 polymer ?
#
loop_
_entity_poly.entity_id
_entity_poly.type
_entity_poly.pdbx_seq_one_letter_code
_entity_poly.pdbx_strand_id
1 'polypeptide(L)'
;MQLFNWLSLFLFAFVVSAAEPPTELQIDTTFKPDDCSVTAKTGDKIKVHYVMGVGQVIRGWDEGLQGMCLNEKRILTIPSTMAYGSRGFGSVIPANSALVFDVELVGLESTGKREEL
;
A
#
# COMPACT_ATOMS: atom_id res chain seq x y z
N MET A 1 -44.47 -38.52 29.18
CA MET A 1 -43.93 -37.28 29.77
C MET A 1 -42.41 -37.33 29.77
N GLN A 2 -41.77 -36.95 28.67
CA GLN A 2 -40.39 -36.42 28.60
C GLN A 2 -40.26 -35.76 27.20
N LEU A 3 -41.15 -34.79 26.96
CA LEU A 3 -40.95 -33.75 25.95
C LEU A 3 -40.18 -32.63 26.67
N PHE A 4 -39.31 -31.93 25.96
CA PHE A 4 -38.42 -30.85 26.44
C PHE A 4 -37.06 -31.30 27.01
N ASN A 5 -36.11 -31.64 26.12
CA ASN A 5 -34.80 -30.97 26.15
C ASN A 5 -34.03 -31.07 24.82
N TRP A 6 -34.70 -30.71 23.72
CA TRP A 6 -34.08 -30.57 22.39
C TRP A 6 -34.23 -29.13 21.85
N LEU A 7 -34.40 -28.12 22.70
CA LEU A 7 -34.54 -26.75 22.18
C LEU A 7 -34.23 -25.72 23.25
N SER A 8 -32.96 -25.64 23.65
CA SER A 8 -32.43 -24.40 24.21
C SER A 8 -30.93 -24.30 24.02
N LEU A 9 -30.57 -23.20 23.35
CA LEU A 9 -29.24 -22.60 23.28
C LEU A 9 -28.32 -23.28 22.25
N PHE A 10 -28.60 -23.13 20.96
CA PHE A 10 -28.21 -21.91 20.22
C PHE A 10 -26.78 -21.51 20.57
N LEU A 11 -25.84 -21.88 19.69
CA LEU A 11 -25.19 -20.90 18.83
C LEU A 11 -24.43 -19.85 19.64
N PHE A 12 -23.22 -20.14 20.07
CA PHE A 12 -22.15 -19.13 20.07
C PHE A 12 -20.82 -19.87 19.87
N ALA A 13 -20.71 -20.59 18.76
CA ALA A 13 -19.44 -20.55 18.05
C ALA A 13 -19.32 -19.11 17.56
N PHE A 14 -18.84 -18.21 18.42
CA PHE A 14 -18.32 -16.94 17.97
C PHE A 14 -17.06 -17.30 17.22
N VAL A 15 -17.25 -17.61 15.94
CA VAL A 15 -16.20 -17.52 14.95
C VAL A 15 -15.66 -16.13 15.14
N VAL A 16 -14.47 -16.04 15.74
CA VAL A 16 -13.68 -14.81 15.75
C VAL A 16 -13.51 -14.46 14.28
N SER A 17 -14.33 -13.52 13.82
CA SER A 17 -14.17 -12.88 12.54
C SER A 17 -12.90 -12.06 12.66
N ALA A 18 -11.78 -12.67 12.25
CA ALA A 18 -10.56 -11.93 12.02
C ALA A 18 -10.90 -10.87 10.98
N ALA A 19 -10.85 -9.61 11.39
CA ALA A 19 -11.09 -8.49 10.49
C ALA A 19 -10.19 -8.64 9.26
N GLU A 20 -10.80 -8.80 8.09
CA GLU A 20 -10.08 -8.97 6.83
C GLU A 20 -9.27 -7.69 6.55
N PRO A 21 -7.98 -7.82 6.16
CA PRO A 21 -7.17 -6.65 5.85
C PRO A 21 -7.73 -5.95 4.59
N PRO A 22 -7.76 -4.60 4.58
CA PRO A 22 -8.36 -3.83 3.48
C PRO A 22 -7.61 -4.06 2.16
N THR A 23 -8.38 -4.40 1.13
CA THR A 23 -7.89 -4.79 -0.22
C THR A 23 -7.52 -3.59 -1.10
N GLU A 24 -7.73 -2.36 -0.61
CA GLU A 24 -7.62 -1.13 -1.39
C GLU A 24 -6.95 -0.01 -0.57
N LEU A 25 -6.35 0.95 -1.28
CA LEU A 25 -5.66 2.09 -0.70
C LEU A 25 -6.62 2.93 0.16
N GLN A 26 -6.29 3.12 1.43
CA GLN A 26 -6.97 4.03 2.34
C GLN A 26 -6.01 5.14 2.75
N ILE A 27 -6.41 6.40 2.52
CA ILE A 27 -5.58 7.59 2.82
C ILE A 27 -6.11 8.22 4.11
N ASP A 28 -5.51 7.87 5.24
CA ASP A 28 -5.85 8.45 6.53
C ASP A 28 -4.89 9.58 6.92
N THR A 29 -5.44 10.80 7.03
CA THR A 29 -4.69 11.97 7.48
C THR A 29 -4.62 11.98 9.00
N THR A 30 -3.50 11.53 9.56
CA THR A 30 -3.30 11.43 11.02
C THR A 30 -3.01 12.77 11.69
N PHE A 31 -2.53 13.77 10.96
CA PHE A 31 -2.24 15.10 11.48
C PHE A 31 -2.29 16.15 10.37
N LYS A 32 -3.06 17.22 10.60
CA LYS A 32 -3.14 18.40 9.73
C LYS A 32 -2.92 19.64 10.60
N PRO A 33 -1.93 20.50 10.32
CA PRO A 33 -1.69 21.69 11.12
C PRO A 33 -2.87 22.66 11.05
N ASP A 34 -3.12 23.36 12.16
CA ASP A 34 -4.30 24.22 12.35
C ASP A 34 -4.35 25.40 11.36
N ASP A 35 -3.20 25.89 10.89
CA ASP A 35 -3.12 26.94 9.86
C ASP A 35 -2.47 26.39 8.58
N CYS A 36 -3.27 25.67 7.79
CA CYS A 36 -2.88 25.15 6.49
C CYS A 36 -3.52 26.03 5.39
N SER A 37 -2.94 27.20 5.18
CA SER A 37 -3.47 28.23 4.27
C SER A 37 -3.28 27.91 2.78
N VAL A 38 -2.37 27.00 2.44
CA VAL A 38 -2.15 26.52 1.07
C VAL A 38 -2.21 25.00 1.04
N THR A 39 -3.16 24.47 0.30
CA THR A 39 -3.38 23.05 0.07
C THR A 39 -3.08 22.71 -1.38
N ALA A 40 -2.47 21.54 -1.61
CA ALA A 40 -2.16 21.07 -2.96
C ALA A 40 -3.45 20.87 -3.77
N LYS A 41 -3.49 21.43 -4.97
CA LYS A 41 -4.61 21.35 -5.91
C LYS A 41 -4.17 20.61 -7.17
N THR A 42 -5.16 20.12 -7.90
CA THR A 42 -4.96 19.52 -9.22
C THR A 42 -4.19 20.50 -10.12
N GLY A 43 -2.94 20.15 -10.47
CA GLY A 43 -2.03 20.97 -11.27
C GLY A 43 -0.75 21.40 -10.55
N ASP A 44 -0.65 21.22 -9.23
CA ASP A 44 0.55 21.56 -8.47
C ASP A 44 1.68 20.54 -8.70
N LYS A 45 2.93 21.02 -8.83
CA LYS A 45 4.12 20.15 -9.00
C LYS A 45 4.76 19.84 -7.65
N ILE A 46 4.80 18.56 -7.28
CA ILE A 46 5.42 18.06 -6.03
C ILE A 46 6.74 17.36 -6.37
N LYS A 47 7.84 17.70 -5.66
CA LYS A 47 9.17 17.09 -5.83
C LYS A 47 9.49 16.09 -4.72
N VAL A 48 9.86 14.87 -5.10
CA VAL A 48 10.36 13.80 -4.23
C VAL A 48 11.58 13.15 -4.92
N HIS A 49 12.65 12.81 -4.20
CA HIS A 49 13.89 12.28 -4.79
C HIS A 49 14.11 10.78 -4.47
N TYR A 50 14.25 9.94 -5.52
CA TYR A 50 14.68 8.53 -5.46
C TYR A 50 15.30 8.06 -6.80
N VAL A 51 16.20 7.05 -6.79
CA VAL A 51 16.86 6.46 -7.98
C VAL A 51 16.42 5.00 -8.18
N MET A 52 15.74 4.69 -9.29
CA MET A 52 15.19 3.36 -9.60
C MET A 52 16.26 2.31 -9.94
N GLY A 53 16.03 1.05 -9.53
CA GLY A 53 16.73 -0.13 -10.05
C GLY A 53 18.09 -0.43 -9.43
N VAL A 54 18.42 0.24 -8.31
CA VAL A 54 19.69 0.08 -7.59
C VAL A 54 19.52 -0.56 -6.20
N GLY A 55 18.34 -1.10 -5.88
CA GLY A 55 18.07 -1.75 -4.60
C GLY A 55 18.01 -0.79 -3.41
N GLN A 56 17.74 0.49 -3.66
CA GLN A 56 17.57 1.49 -2.60
C GLN A 56 16.13 1.52 -2.03
N VAL A 57 15.16 0.95 -2.75
CA VAL A 57 13.79 0.67 -2.29
C VAL A 57 13.54 -0.83 -2.19
N ILE A 58 12.37 -1.19 -1.65
CA ILE A 58 11.91 -2.57 -1.66
C ILE A 58 11.83 -3.11 -3.09
N ARG A 59 12.15 -4.38 -3.26
CA ARG A 59 12.23 -5.04 -4.57
C ARG A 59 10.96 -4.88 -5.41
N GLY A 60 9.79 -4.90 -4.78
CA GLY A 60 8.52 -4.71 -5.49
C GLY A 60 8.35 -3.33 -6.15
N TRP A 61 9.04 -2.29 -5.66
CA TRP A 61 9.07 -0.98 -6.31
C TRP A 61 10.04 -0.98 -7.50
N ASP A 62 11.24 -1.53 -7.32
CA ASP A 62 12.23 -1.61 -8.40
C ASP A 62 11.71 -2.43 -9.59
N GLU A 63 10.87 -3.44 -9.37
CA GLU A 63 10.22 -4.20 -10.45
C GLU A 63 8.90 -3.57 -10.92
N GLY A 64 8.02 -3.15 -10.01
CA GLY A 64 6.67 -2.68 -10.33
C GLY A 64 6.61 -1.36 -11.11
N LEU A 65 7.65 -0.53 -10.97
CA LEU A 65 7.74 0.76 -11.66
C LEU A 65 8.43 0.68 -13.03
N GLN A 66 8.98 -0.48 -13.41
CA GLN A 66 9.63 -0.65 -14.71
C GLN A 66 8.63 -0.49 -15.86
N GLY A 67 9.09 0.14 -16.93
CA GLY A 67 8.30 0.36 -18.13
C GLY A 67 7.06 1.25 -17.92
N MET A 68 6.99 2.01 -16.82
CA MET A 68 5.94 3.02 -16.67
C MET A 68 6.15 4.16 -17.67
N CYS A 69 5.07 4.54 -18.34
CA CYS A 69 4.99 5.73 -19.16
C CYS A 69 4.81 6.98 -18.28
N LEU A 70 5.29 8.12 -18.76
CA LEU A 70 5.05 9.39 -18.06
C LEU A 70 3.55 9.64 -17.91
N ASN A 71 3.13 10.03 -16.71
CA ASN A 71 1.74 10.20 -16.25
C ASN A 71 0.92 8.90 -16.13
N GLU A 72 1.55 7.73 -16.26
CA GLU A 72 0.89 6.46 -15.96
C GLU A 72 0.65 6.34 -14.45
N LYS A 73 -0.52 5.79 -14.08
CA LYS A 73 -0.87 5.43 -12.70
C LYS A 73 -0.97 3.92 -12.56
N ARG A 74 -0.47 3.35 -11.47
CA ARG A 74 -0.56 1.92 -11.16
C ARG A 74 -0.90 1.72 -9.69
N ILE A 75 -1.62 0.64 -9.39
CA ILE A 75 -1.66 0.09 -8.03
C ILE A 75 -0.68 -1.08 -7.97
N LEU A 76 0.29 -0.98 -7.07
CA LEU A 76 1.26 -2.04 -6.77
C LEU A 76 0.86 -2.73 -5.48
N THR A 77 0.33 -3.95 -5.59
CA THR A 77 0.16 -4.87 -4.46
C THR A 77 1.40 -5.74 -4.33
N ILE A 78 2.25 -5.42 -3.35
CA ILE A 78 3.57 -6.00 -3.16
C ILE A 78 3.50 -7.02 -2.03
N PRO A 79 3.73 -8.33 -2.29
CA PRO A 79 3.79 -9.34 -1.25
C PRO A 79 4.98 -9.08 -0.32
N SER A 80 4.87 -9.55 0.92
CA SER A 80 5.89 -9.34 1.96
C SER A 80 7.30 -9.77 1.52
N THR A 81 7.42 -10.85 0.74
CA THR A 81 8.69 -11.37 0.20
C THR A 81 9.40 -10.41 -0.75
N MET A 82 8.68 -9.45 -1.34
CA MET A 82 9.23 -8.36 -2.15
C MET A 82 9.21 -7.00 -1.43
N ALA A 83 8.86 -7.01 -0.14
CA ALA A 83 8.85 -5.88 0.77
C ALA A 83 9.76 -6.17 1.99
N TYR A 84 9.20 -6.29 3.19
CA TYR A 84 9.94 -6.41 4.46
C TYR A 84 9.99 -7.84 5.03
N GLY A 85 9.44 -8.82 4.31
CA GLY A 85 9.46 -10.24 4.63
C GLY A 85 8.95 -10.57 6.04
N SER A 86 9.49 -11.63 6.62
CA SER A 86 9.19 -12.04 8.00
C SER A 86 9.76 -11.11 9.07
N ARG A 87 10.62 -10.16 8.68
CA ARG A 87 11.23 -9.21 9.61
C ARG A 87 10.30 -8.02 9.91
N GLY A 88 9.50 -7.61 8.94
CA GLY A 88 8.74 -6.36 9.04
C GLY A 88 9.65 -5.13 9.09
N PHE A 89 9.10 -3.98 9.49
CA PHE A 89 9.84 -2.72 9.60
C PHE A 89 9.43 -1.95 10.87
N GLY A 90 10.33 -1.96 11.85
CA GLY A 90 10.12 -1.30 13.13
C GLY A 90 8.82 -1.74 13.80
N SER A 91 8.07 -0.76 14.31
CA SER A 91 6.71 -0.96 14.85
C SER A 91 5.61 -0.63 13.84
N VAL A 92 5.99 -0.32 12.59
CA VAL A 92 5.08 0.28 11.60
C VAL A 92 4.58 -0.76 10.60
N ILE A 93 5.44 -1.69 10.20
CA ILE A 93 5.08 -2.76 9.25
C ILE A 93 5.28 -4.11 9.93
N PRO A 94 4.19 -4.84 10.22
CA PRO A 94 4.29 -6.18 10.79
C PRO A 94 5.04 -7.15 9.89
N ALA A 95 5.52 -8.23 10.51
CA ALA A 95 6.08 -9.36 9.78
C ALA A 95 5.04 -9.94 8.80
N ASN A 96 5.51 -10.31 7.61
CA ASN A 96 4.73 -10.94 6.54
C ASN A 96 3.58 -10.10 5.96
N SER A 97 3.58 -8.79 6.17
CA SER A 97 2.58 -7.89 5.57
C SER A 97 2.82 -7.64 4.08
N ALA A 98 1.75 -7.74 3.29
CA ALA A 98 1.71 -7.17 1.95
C ALA A 98 1.49 -5.65 2.02
N LEU A 99 1.98 -4.91 1.02
CA LEU A 99 1.86 -3.46 0.93
C LEU A 99 1.14 -3.10 -0.36
N VAL A 100 0.23 -2.12 -0.31
CA VAL A 100 -0.48 -1.62 -1.48
C VAL A 100 -0.11 -0.15 -1.69
N PHE A 101 0.34 0.19 -2.89
CA PHE A 101 0.71 1.55 -3.25
C PHE A 101 -0.06 2.00 -4.49
N ASP A 102 -0.64 3.19 -4.45
CA ASP A 102 -1.08 3.90 -5.64
C ASP A 102 0.04 4.85 -6.07
N VAL A 103 0.57 4.62 -7.26
CA VAL A 103 1.75 5.31 -7.78
C VAL A 103 1.42 6.00 -9.09
N GLU A 104 1.96 7.21 -9.27
CA GLU A 104 1.88 7.96 -10.51
C GLU A 104 3.29 8.37 -10.94
N LEU A 105 3.64 8.11 -12.20
CA LEU A 105 4.91 8.56 -12.74
C LEU A 105 4.81 10.03 -13.19
N VAL A 106 5.14 10.97 -12.31
CA VAL A 106 5.01 12.41 -12.58
C VAL A 106 6.21 13.03 -13.33
N GLY A 107 7.31 12.30 -13.47
CA GLY A 107 8.53 12.83 -14.09
C GLY A 107 9.62 11.78 -14.26
N LEU A 108 10.40 11.92 -15.34
CA LEU A 108 11.59 11.13 -15.60
C LEU A 108 12.77 12.09 -15.84
N GLU A 109 13.75 12.08 -14.93
CA GLU A 109 15.04 12.72 -15.17
C GLU A 109 16.03 11.66 -15.63
N SER A 110 16.31 11.62 -16.93
CA SER A 110 17.31 10.70 -17.51
C SER A 110 18.69 11.34 -17.46
N THR A 111 19.68 10.61 -16.95
CA THR A 111 21.10 10.97 -17.06
C THR A 111 21.76 10.42 -18.35
N GLY A 112 21.01 9.78 -19.25
CA GLY A 112 21.51 9.20 -20.52
C GLY A 112 20.61 9.43 -21.75
N LYS A 113 21.14 9.15 -22.95
CA LYS A 113 20.40 9.23 -24.22
C LYS A 113 19.27 8.20 -24.22
N ARG A 114 18.02 8.65 -24.37
CA ARG A 114 16.85 7.77 -24.52
C ARG A 114 16.80 7.28 -25.97
N GLU A 115 16.80 5.96 -26.17
CA GLU A 115 16.32 5.37 -27.42
C GLU A 115 14.79 5.44 -27.40
N GLU A 116 14.26 6.20 -28.35
CA GLU A 116 12.84 6.38 -28.59
C GLU A 116 12.31 5.06 -29.20
N LEU A 117 11.35 4.43 -28.51
CA LEU A 117 10.70 3.19 -28.95
C LEU A 117 9.75 3.42 -30.12
#